data_AF-A0AAN7UZN1-F1
#
_entry.id   AF-A0AAN7UZN1-F1
#
_cell.length_a   1.000
_cell.length_b   1.000
_cell.length_c   1.000
_cell.angle_alpha   90.00
_cell.angle_beta   90.00
_cell.angle_gamma   90.00
#
_symmetry.space_group_name_H-M   'P 1'
#
loop_
_entity.id
_entity.type
_entity.pdbx_description
1 polymer ?
#
loop_
_entity_poly.entity_id
_entity_poly.type
_entity_poly.pdbx_seq_one_letter_code
_entity_poly.pdbx_strand_id
1 'polypeptide(L)'
;MGAVVEMEVEIGIQVGRNIQRSESPPLSAETVVSAIVDKMDEMQATPTPSTAEIARAVTNAMADKLEAMQPPPGPSSTDIANAVTNLMVQDLANAVTDRIAQPQPADKVPTYANIVKVPTAMNLSTTIPPRQHSIVVFPELPPGKEPPPPTETRKRIMDAIRPADTGIQIAAVRNMGRSGAILIATTSEAAQTTLLQHPALTTDGLRTELARRDRPRIKLYDVPTDMDGARVAQAVRTQNLEDISQADFGNQFKIVHTFPSKIRNNVAIAECSPAVRQRLLNQGRVYIGFEACRVMDYIQVTRCFRCQAYGHPAKYCTASDDTCSVCTGPHFHTDCPHKDNPQAHKCANCTRAKLEDTGHSSISVTCPAYTRALDQSIRRTDYGAR
;
A
#
# COMPACT_ATOMS: atom_id res chain seq x y z
N MET A 1 12.27 -16.06 59.00
CA MET A 1 12.53 -14.95 58.04
C MET A 1 12.48 -13.61 58.78
N GLY A 2 13.40 -13.37 59.70
CA GLY A 2 13.40 -12.14 60.51
C GLY A 2 14.67 -11.88 61.32
N ALA A 3 15.77 -12.61 61.06
CA ALA A 3 17.05 -12.41 61.75
C ALA A 3 18.27 -12.39 60.80
N VAL A 4 18.04 -12.51 59.48
CA VAL A 4 19.11 -12.40 58.46
C VAL A 4 19.12 -11.02 57.80
N VAL A 5 18.02 -10.26 57.91
CA VAL A 5 17.87 -8.95 57.26
C VAL A 5 18.45 -7.80 58.11
N GLU A 6 18.60 -7.96 59.42
CA GLU A 6 19.20 -6.90 60.27
C GLU A 6 20.74 -6.92 60.24
N MET A 7 21.37 -8.06 59.97
CA MET A 7 22.84 -8.16 59.96
C MET A 7 23.48 -7.63 58.67
N GLU A 8 22.76 -7.65 57.55
CA GLU A 8 23.24 -7.13 56.26
C GLU A 8 23.14 -5.59 56.16
N VAL A 9 22.20 -4.97 56.87
CA VAL A 9 22.03 -3.51 56.89
C VAL A 9 23.11 -2.82 57.73
N GLU A 10 23.61 -3.48 58.79
CA GLU A 10 24.62 -2.91 59.68
C GLU A 10 26.05 -2.98 59.09
N ILE A 11 26.34 -4.02 58.29
CA ILE A 11 27.59 -4.14 57.51
C ILE A 11 27.65 -3.10 56.39
N GLY A 12 26.53 -2.85 55.71
CA GLY A 12 26.43 -1.84 54.64
C GLY A 12 26.69 -0.40 55.12
N ILE A 13 26.24 -0.05 56.33
CA ILE A 13 26.44 1.30 56.91
C ILE A 13 27.89 1.49 57.40
N GLN A 14 28.55 0.44 57.87
CA GLN A 14 29.94 0.51 58.35
C GLN A 14 30.95 0.63 57.18
N VAL A 15 30.69 -0.03 56.04
CA VAL A 15 31.50 0.07 54.82
C VAL A 15 31.36 1.46 54.17
N GLY A 16 30.16 2.05 54.18
CA GLY A 16 29.91 3.40 53.66
C GLY A 16 30.65 4.52 54.39
N ARG A 17 30.95 4.35 55.69
CA ARG A 17 31.72 5.35 56.47
C ARG A 17 33.24 5.26 56.28
N ASN A 18 33.77 4.09 55.91
CA ASN A 18 35.21 3.91 55.71
C ASN A 18 35.70 4.34 54.31
N ILE A 19 34.82 4.44 53.32
CA ILE A 19 35.15 4.91 51.97
C ILE A 19 35.40 6.44 51.92
N GLN A 20 34.95 7.21 52.93
CA GLN A 20 35.21 8.65 53.01
C GLN A 20 36.62 9.05 53.51
N ARG A 21 37.56 8.10 53.68
CA ARG A 21 38.90 8.42 54.24
C ARG A 21 40.09 7.74 53.54
N SER A 22 40.05 7.54 52.23
CA SER A 22 41.27 7.22 51.48
C SER A 22 41.41 8.11 50.26
N GLU A 23 42.32 9.08 50.35
CA GLU A 23 42.77 9.93 49.26
C GLU A 23 43.73 9.16 48.35
N SER A 24 43.23 8.61 47.23
CA SER A 24 44.00 8.18 46.05
C SER A 24 43.05 8.01 44.85
N PRO A 25 43.42 8.42 43.63
CA PRO A 25 42.47 8.61 42.54
C PRO A 25 42.01 7.28 41.90
N PRO A 26 40.73 7.16 41.48
CA PRO A 26 40.26 6.00 40.73
C PRO A 26 40.77 6.09 39.28
N LEU A 27 41.38 5.01 38.78
CA LEU A 27 41.68 4.82 37.36
C LEU A 27 40.37 4.91 36.55
N SER A 28 40.28 5.82 35.58
CA SER A 28 39.00 6.15 34.94
C SER A 28 38.51 5.00 34.04
N ALA A 29 37.22 4.69 34.18
CA ALA A 29 36.48 3.71 33.38
C ALA A 29 36.66 3.89 31.85
N GLU A 30 37.12 5.06 31.42
CA GLU A 30 37.48 5.39 30.03
C GLU A 30 38.57 4.47 29.45
N THR A 31 39.52 4.01 30.26
CA THR A 31 40.62 3.14 29.77
C THR A 31 40.12 1.73 29.44
N VAL A 32 39.12 1.26 30.19
CA VAL A 32 38.47 -0.05 29.96
C VAL A 32 37.53 0.04 28.76
N VAL A 33 36.79 1.14 28.63
CA VAL A 33 35.90 1.40 27.48
C VAL A 33 36.70 1.54 26.18
N SER A 34 37.85 2.24 26.19
CA SER A 34 38.72 2.38 25.01
C SER A 34 39.21 1.03 24.50
N ALA A 35 39.67 0.15 25.40
CA ALA A 35 40.17 -1.18 25.02
C ALA A 35 39.06 -2.10 24.44
N ILE A 36 37.81 -1.89 24.85
CA ILE A 36 36.65 -2.61 24.29
C ILE A 36 36.34 -2.10 22.88
N VAL A 37 36.37 -0.78 22.67
CA VAL A 37 36.13 -0.16 21.36
C VAL A 37 37.22 -0.56 20.34
N ASP A 38 38.49 -0.50 20.72
CA ASP A 38 39.61 -0.88 19.84
C ASP A 38 39.52 -2.35 19.37
N LYS A 39 39.03 -3.25 20.24
CA LYS A 39 38.85 -4.67 19.89
C LYS A 39 37.61 -4.92 19.03
N MET A 40 36.55 -4.11 19.20
CA MET A 40 35.36 -4.15 18.35
C MET A 40 35.68 -3.68 16.92
N ASP A 41 36.58 -2.72 16.75
CA ASP A 41 37.02 -2.24 15.43
C ASP A 41 37.96 -3.24 14.72
N GLU A 42 38.86 -3.93 15.44
CA GLU A 42 39.65 -5.04 14.87
C GLU A 42 38.78 -6.19 14.33
N MET A 43 37.64 -6.47 14.95
CA MET A 43 36.75 -7.58 14.57
C MET A 43 35.87 -7.29 13.34
N GLN A 44 35.65 -6.01 12.99
CA GLN A 44 34.91 -5.62 11.77
C GLN A 44 35.68 -5.92 10.47
N ALA A 45 36.94 -6.36 10.56
CA ALA A 45 37.73 -6.82 9.42
C ALA A 45 37.53 -8.31 9.06
N THR A 46 36.66 -9.05 9.77
CA THR A 46 36.38 -10.47 9.50
C THR A 46 34.90 -10.73 9.20
N PRO A 47 34.55 -11.60 8.23
CA PRO A 47 33.16 -11.80 7.86
C PRO A 47 32.43 -12.70 8.88
N THR A 48 31.51 -12.07 9.62
CA THR A 48 30.44 -12.65 10.47
C THR A 48 30.87 -13.69 11.52
N PRO A 49 31.47 -13.27 12.66
CA PRO A 49 31.59 -14.12 13.84
C PRO A 49 30.22 -14.35 14.50
N SER A 50 29.96 -15.56 14.98
CA SER A 50 28.74 -15.92 15.70
C SER A 50 28.69 -15.28 17.09
N THR A 51 27.49 -15.07 17.63
CA THR A 51 27.26 -14.42 18.92
C THR A 51 27.99 -15.08 20.10
N ALA A 52 28.22 -16.40 20.02
CA ALA A 52 28.96 -17.17 21.03
C ALA A 52 30.48 -16.94 20.95
N GLU A 53 31.01 -16.67 19.76
CA GLU A 53 32.43 -16.37 19.55
C GLU A 53 32.78 -14.96 20.06
N ILE A 54 31.86 -14.00 19.88
CA ILE A 54 31.98 -12.65 20.43
C ILE A 54 32.00 -12.69 21.96
N ALA A 55 31.07 -13.44 22.57
CA ALA A 55 31.01 -13.56 24.03
C ALA A 55 32.30 -14.18 24.59
N ARG A 56 32.78 -15.29 24.01
CA ARG A 56 34.05 -15.93 24.44
C ARG A 56 35.26 -15.01 24.26
N ALA A 57 35.34 -14.25 23.16
CA ALA A 57 36.45 -13.35 22.91
C ALA A 57 36.51 -12.21 23.95
N VAL A 58 35.36 -11.64 24.31
CA VAL A 58 35.27 -10.60 25.34
C VAL A 58 35.63 -11.16 26.71
N THR A 59 35.14 -12.35 27.07
CA THR A 59 35.48 -13.00 28.35
C THR A 59 36.98 -13.30 28.46
N ASN A 60 37.59 -13.82 27.39
CA ASN A 60 39.02 -14.12 27.38
C ASN A 60 39.87 -12.84 27.47
N ALA A 61 39.51 -11.78 26.75
CA ALA A 61 40.22 -10.50 26.81
C ALA A 61 40.13 -9.83 28.20
N MET A 62 39.03 -10.02 28.92
CA MET A 62 38.90 -9.56 30.31
C MET A 62 39.73 -10.41 31.27
N ALA A 63 39.78 -11.73 31.08
CA ALA A 63 40.57 -12.65 31.89
C ALA A 63 42.09 -12.42 31.73
N ASP A 64 42.58 -12.28 30.50
CA ASP A 64 44.00 -12.02 30.21
C ASP A 64 44.49 -10.71 30.85
N LYS A 65 43.62 -9.70 30.92
CA LYS A 65 43.93 -8.40 31.52
C LYS A 65 43.89 -8.44 33.04
N LEU A 66 43.08 -9.32 33.61
CA LEU A 66 43.02 -9.60 35.05
C LEU A 66 44.25 -10.41 35.52
N GLU A 67 44.75 -11.35 34.71
CA GLU A 67 46.00 -12.10 34.97
C GLU A 67 47.25 -11.22 34.84
N ALA A 68 47.24 -10.22 33.96
CA ALA A 68 48.35 -9.27 33.80
C ALA A 68 48.47 -8.26 34.97
N MET A 69 47.47 -8.18 35.86
CA MET A 69 47.50 -7.33 37.05
C MET A 69 48.18 -8.09 38.20
N GLN A 70 49.45 -7.79 38.49
CA GLN A 70 50.13 -8.35 39.66
C GLN A 70 49.40 -7.90 40.95
N PRO A 71 49.04 -8.83 41.86
CA PRO A 71 48.40 -8.46 43.11
C PRO A 71 49.39 -7.68 44.00
N PRO A 72 48.93 -6.66 44.75
CA PRO A 72 49.77 -6.01 45.75
C PRO A 72 50.15 -7.03 46.83
N PRO A 73 51.39 -6.99 47.36
CA PRO A 73 51.83 -7.97 48.35
C PRO A 73 51.16 -7.68 49.70
N GLY A 74 50.33 -8.60 50.18
CA GLY A 74 49.77 -8.55 51.53
C GLY A 74 48.65 -9.57 51.76
N PRO A 75 48.73 -10.44 52.78
CA PRO A 75 47.73 -11.48 53.00
C PRO A 75 46.57 -10.92 53.82
N SER A 76 45.36 -10.89 53.22
CA SER A 76 44.03 -11.03 53.88
C SER A 76 42.90 -10.15 53.30
N SER A 77 43.11 -9.29 52.29
CA SER A 77 41.99 -8.58 51.63
C SER A 77 41.89 -8.78 50.11
N THR A 78 42.84 -9.46 49.48
CA THR A 78 42.87 -9.74 48.05
C THR A 78 41.78 -10.73 47.61
N ASP A 79 41.49 -11.75 48.43
CA ASP A 79 40.52 -12.79 48.06
C ASP A 79 39.08 -12.27 48.07
N ILE A 80 38.76 -11.36 49.01
CA ILE A 80 37.44 -10.72 49.11
C ILE A 80 37.29 -9.70 47.98
N ALA A 81 38.32 -8.90 47.68
CA ALA A 81 38.29 -7.97 46.56
C ALA A 81 38.10 -8.70 45.23
N ASN A 82 38.88 -9.76 44.99
CA ASN A 82 38.76 -10.58 43.78
C ASN A 82 37.40 -11.29 43.69
N ALA A 83 36.85 -11.77 44.81
CA ALA A 83 35.52 -12.37 44.84
C ALA A 83 34.41 -11.36 44.50
N VAL A 84 34.49 -10.13 45.03
CA VAL A 84 33.52 -9.07 44.75
C VAL A 84 33.61 -8.61 43.29
N THR A 85 34.83 -8.46 42.75
CA THR A 85 35.02 -8.12 41.33
C THR A 85 34.49 -9.23 40.43
N ASN A 86 34.75 -10.50 40.75
CA ASN A 86 34.23 -11.63 39.99
C ASN A 86 32.70 -11.70 40.03
N LEU A 87 32.07 -11.43 41.19
CA LEU A 87 30.61 -11.35 41.32
C LEU A 87 30.02 -10.23 40.46
N MET A 88 30.63 -9.03 40.47
CA MET A 88 30.18 -7.91 39.64
C MET A 88 30.32 -8.19 38.14
N VAL A 89 31.40 -8.86 37.73
CA VAL A 89 31.62 -9.29 36.35
C VAL A 89 30.60 -10.36 35.95
N GLN A 90 30.29 -11.30 36.85
CA GLN A 90 29.29 -12.34 36.62
C GLN A 90 27.88 -11.74 36.48
N ASP A 91 27.51 -10.79 37.33
CA ASP A 91 26.21 -10.11 37.27
C ASP A 91 26.06 -9.27 36.00
N LEU A 92 27.12 -8.60 35.56
CA LEU A 92 27.12 -7.86 34.31
C LEU A 92 27.03 -8.80 33.10
N ALA A 93 27.75 -9.93 33.12
CA ALA A 93 27.66 -10.95 32.08
C ALA A 93 26.26 -11.56 31.99
N ASN A 94 25.62 -11.85 33.13
CA ASN A 94 24.25 -12.35 33.19
C ASN A 94 23.25 -11.31 32.68
N ALA A 95 23.40 -10.03 33.06
CA ALA A 95 22.53 -8.96 32.58
C ALA A 95 22.63 -8.70 31.06
N VAL A 96 23.83 -8.87 30.48
CA VAL A 96 24.04 -8.82 29.02
C VAL A 96 23.40 -10.03 28.35
N THR A 97 23.54 -11.23 28.94
CA THR A 97 22.98 -12.47 28.41
C THR A 97 21.44 -12.45 28.42
N ASP A 98 20.82 -11.95 29.49
CA ASP A 98 19.37 -11.79 29.60
C ASP A 98 18.81 -10.76 28.60
N ARG A 99 19.54 -9.67 28.34
CA ARG A 99 19.17 -8.69 27.30
C ARG A 99 19.27 -9.24 25.88
N ILE A 100 20.18 -10.18 25.63
CA ILE A 100 20.33 -10.88 24.35
C ILE A 100 19.29 -12.01 24.21
N ALA A 101 18.87 -12.62 25.32
CA ALA A 101 17.90 -13.71 25.36
C ALA A 101 16.43 -13.26 25.25
N GLN A 102 16.12 -11.98 25.50
CA GLN A 102 14.79 -11.44 25.20
C GLN A 102 14.59 -11.35 23.69
N PRO A 103 13.55 -11.99 23.11
CA PRO A 103 13.27 -11.84 21.70
C PRO A 103 12.92 -10.38 21.41
N GLN A 104 13.81 -9.68 20.72
CA GLN A 104 13.47 -8.44 20.04
C GLN A 104 12.24 -8.74 19.16
N PRO A 105 11.18 -7.92 19.19
CA PRO A 105 10.08 -8.11 18.25
C PRO A 105 10.71 -8.11 16.86
N ALA A 106 10.63 -9.24 16.17
CA ALA A 106 11.21 -9.39 14.86
C ALA A 106 10.66 -8.26 13.99
N ASP A 107 11.50 -7.29 13.66
CA ASP A 107 11.28 -6.43 12.51
C ASP A 107 11.10 -7.39 11.35
N LYS A 108 9.84 -7.58 10.96
CA LYS A 108 9.47 -8.44 9.85
C LYS A 108 10.02 -7.76 8.61
N VAL A 109 11.30 -7.97 8.31
CA VAL A 109 11.82 -7.75 6.97
C VAL A 109 10.95 -8.65 6.10
N PRO A 110 10.08 -8.07 5.24
CA PRO A 110 9.19 -8.89 4.44
C PRO A 110 10.08 -9.77 3.56
N THR A 111 9.90 -11.08 3.66
CA THR A 111 10.58 -12.03 2.77
C THR A 111 10.35 -11.62 1.32
N TYR A 112 11.24 -12.02 0.40
CA TYR A 112 11.01 -11.78 -1.04
C TYR A 112 9.60 -12.20 -1.47
N ALA A 113 9.08 -13.32 -0.94
CA ALA A 113 7.71 -13.74 -1.14
C ALA A 113 6.66 -12.73 -0.61
N ASN A 114 6.90 -12.06 0.51
CA ASN A 114 6.03 -11.01 1.05
C ASN A 114 6.18 -9.66 0.32
N ILE A 115 7.35 -9.37 -0.26
CA ILE A 115 7.57 -8.18 -1.11
C ILE A 115 6.93 -8.38 -2.49
N VAL A 116 6.97 -9.61 -3.03
CA VAL A 116 6.34 -9.99 -4.30
C VAL A 116 4.83 -10.25 -4.14
N LYS A 117 4.34 -10.45 -2.92
CA LYS A 117 2.94 -10.18 -2.54
C LYS A 117 2.66 -8.66 -2.54
N VAL A 118 3.06 -7.98 -3.61
CA VAL A 118 2.23 -6.87 -4.08
C VAL A 118 0.84 -7.49 -4.27
N PRO A 119 -0.25 -6.87 -3.80
CA PRO A 119 -1.59 -7.31 -4.14
C PRO A 119 -1.87 -6.98 -5.62
N THR A 120 -1.10 -7.56 -6.55
CA THR A 120 -1.37 -7.53 -7.99
C THR A 120 -2.43 -8.57 -8.37
N ALA A 121 -2.71 -9.51 -7.46
CA ALA A 121 -3.97 -10.23 -7.43
C ALA A 121 -4.74 -9.79 -6.19
N MET A 122 -5.48 -8.67 -6.27
CA MET A 122 -6.76 -8.69 -5.57
C MET A 122 -7.47 -9.92 -6.14
N ASN A 123 -7.72 -10.93 -5.32
CA ASN A 123 -8.62 -12.03 -5.65
C ASN A 123 -10.01 -11.42 -5.87
N LEU A 124 -10.22 -10.87 -7.07
CA LEU A 124 -11.43 -10.14 -7.42
C LEU A 124 -12.65 -11.05 -7.42
N SER A 125 -12.43 -12.37 -7.48
CA SER A 125 -13.46 -13.39 -7.32
C SER A 125 -14.26 -13.23 -6.02
N THR A 126 -13.64 -12.73 -4.93
CA THR A 126 -14.30 -12.62 -3.63
C THR A 126 -14.98 -11.28 -3.35
N THR A 127 -14.67 -10.21 -4.10
CA THR A 127 -15.16 -8.85 -3.80
C THR A 127 -15.71 -8.10 -5.03
N ILE A 128 -16.47 -8.76 -5.90
CA ILE A 128 -17.32 -8.01 -6.86
C ILE A 128 -18.44 -7.35 -6.04
N PRO A 129 -18.50 -6.02 -5.96
CA PRO A 129 -19.55 -5.33 -5.21
C PRO A 129 -20.92 -5.58 -5.87
N PRO A 130 -22.02 -5.55 -5.09
CA PRO A 130 -23.37 -5.73 -5.62
C PRO A 130 -23.65 -4.71 -6.73
N ARG A 131 -24.47 -5.12 -7.70
CA ARG A 131 -24.88 -4.26 -8.82
C ARG A 131 -25.50 -2.98 -8.28
N GLN A 132 -25.00 -1.84 -8.76
CA GLN A 132 -25.60 -0.54 -8.45
C GLN A 132 -26.66 -0.23 -9.49
N HIS A 133 -27.90 -0.10 -9.02
CA HIS A 133 -29.03 0.29 -9.85
C HIS A 133 -29.00 1.80 -10.01
N SER A 134 -28.71 2.29 -11.22
CA SER A 134 -28.59 3.73 -11.46
C SER A 134 -29.06 4.12 -12.85
N ILE A 135 -29.64 5.31 -12.94
CA ILE A 135 -30.03 5.95 -14.19
C ILE A 135 -29.29 7.26 -14.35
N VAL A 136 -29.14 7.69 -15.60
CA VAL A 136 -28.66 9.02 -15.96
C VAL A 136 -29.84 9.78 -16.57
N VAL A 137 -30.07 10.98 -16.07
CA VAL A 137 -31.09 11.90 -16.57
C VAL A 137 -30.39 13.05 -17.29
N PHE A 138 -30.70 13.22 -18.57
CA PHE A 138 -30.16 14.28 -19.42
C PHE A 138 -31.23 15.35 -19.65
N PRO A 139 -30.88 16.64 -19.61
CA PRO A 139 -31.75 17.68 -20.14
C PRO A 139 -31.83 17.52 -21.67
N GLU A 140 -33.03 17.44 -22.21
CA GLU A 140 -33.26 17.43 -23.65
C GLU A 140 -33.14 18.86 -24.17
N LEU A 141 -32.23 19.06 -25.13
CA LEU A 141 -31.87 20.39 -25.62
C LEU A 141 -32.21 20.52 -27.09
N PRO A 142 -32.75 21.67 -27.52
CA PRO A 142 -32.85 22.01 -28.92
C PRO A 142 -31.45 21.97 -29.58
N PRO A 143 -31.35 21.61 -30.87
CA PRO A 143 -30.08 21.60 -31.59
C PRO A 143 -29.36 22.95 -31.47
N GLY A 144 -28.09 22.94 -31.08
CA GLY A 144 -27.23 24.14 -31.03
C GLY A 144 -27.30 24.97 -29.74
N LYS A 145 -28.09 24.58 -28.73
CA LYS A 145 -28.06 25.22 -27.40
C LYS A 145 -27.12 24.51 -26.43
N GLU A 146 -26.45 25.30 -25.60
CA GLU A 146 -25.62 24.77 -24.52
C GLU A 146 -26.46 24.10 -23.43
N PRO A 147 -25.97 23.00 -22.83
CA PRO A 147 -26.67 22.34 -21.74
C PRO A 147 -26.74 23.22 -20.49
N PRO A 148 -27.88 23.21 -19.78
CA PRO A 148 -28.00 23.94 -18.53
C PRO A 148 -27.02 23.38 -17.50
N PRO A 149 -26.66 24.19 -16.50
CA PRO A 149 -25.86 23.73 -15.37
C PRO A 149 -26.54 22.53 -14.69
N PRO A 150 -25.79 21.52 -14.23
CA PRO A 150 -26.37 20.34 -13.57
C PRO A 150 -27.24 20.70 -12.35
N THR A 151 -26.97 21.82 -11.69
CA THR A 151 -27.79 22.30 -10.57
C THR A 151 -29.23 22.61 -10.97
N GLU A 152 -29.43 23.12 -12.19
CA GLU A 152 -30.76 23.42 -12.71
C GLU A 152 -31.50 22.14 -13.09
N THR A 153 -30.84 21.21 -13.80
CA THR A 153 -31.42 19.89 -14.13
C THR A 153 -31.78 19.12 -12.86
N ARG A 154 -30.94 19.17 -11.82
CA ARG A 154 -31.25 18.58 -10.51
C ARG A 154 -32.54 19.15 -9.93
N LYS A 155 -32.72 20.48 -9.99
CA LYS A 155 -33.91 21.15 -9.48
C LYS A 155 -35.16 20.68 -10.23
N ARG A 156 -35.12 20.66 -11.57
CA ARG A 156 -36.21 20.15 -12.42
C ARG A 156 -36.62 18.72 -12.04
N ILE A 157 -35.64 17.84 -11.83
CA ILE A 157 -35.91 16.46 -11.37
C ILE A 157 -36.61 16.43 -10.01
N MET A 158 -36.17 17.25 -9.06
CA MET A 158 -36.75 17.33 -7.71
C MET A 158 -38.16 17.94 -7.71
N ASP A 159 -38.45 18.83 -8.64
CA ASP A 159 -39.78 19.43 -8.82
C ASP A 159 -40.73 18.45 -9.54
N ALA A 160 -40.22 17.66 -10.49
CA ALA A 160 -41.00 16.71 -11.28
C ALA A 160 -41.34 15.40 -10.56
N ILE A 161 -40.47 14.94 -9.64
CA ILE A 161 -40.66 13.67 -8.92
C ILE A 161 -40.55 13.87 -7.42
N ARG A 162 -41.55 13.33 -6.71
CA ARG A 162 -41.48 13.09 -5.26
C ARG A 162 -41.25 11.60 -4.98
N PRO A 163 -40.05 11.20 -4.53
CA PRO A 163 -39.74 9.79 -4.27
C PRO A 163 -40.61 9.17 -3.17
N ALA A 164 -41.11 9.98 -2.23
CA ALA A 164 -42.00 9.54 -1.16
C ALA A 164 -43.34 9.00 -1.70
N ASP A 165 -43.89 9.64 -2.74
CA ASP A 165 -45.20 9.28 -3.31
C ASP A 165 -45.12 7.99 -4.13
N THR A 166 -43.93 7.66 -4.63
CA THR A 166 -43.67 6.48 -5.47
C THR A 166 -42.99 5.34 -4.71
N GLY A 167 -42.66 5.54 -3.43
CA GLY A 167 -41.93 4.56 -2.62
C GLY A 167 -40.49 4.30 -3.09
N ILE A 168 -39.93 5.19 -3.92
CA ILE A 168 -38.59 5.03 -4.51
C ILE A 168 -37.53 5.40 -3.49
N GLN A 169 -36.67 4.44 -3.16
CA GLN A 169 -35.50 4.66 -2.30
C GLN A 169 -34.30 5.11 -3.13
N ILE A 170 -33.92 6.38 -2.98
CA ILE A 170 -32.75 6.98 -3.62
C ILE A 170 -31.54 6.85 -2.71
N ALA A 171 -30.50 6.19 -3.20
CA ALA A 171 -29.23 6.03 -2.49
C ALA A 171 -28.30 7.24 -2.66
N ALA A 172 -28.27 7.84 -3.86
CA ALA A 172 -27.44 9.02 -4.13
C ALA A 172 -27.90 9.78 -5.38
N VAL A 173 -27.67 11.09 -5.40
CA VAL A 173 -27.84 11.95 -6.59
C VAL A 173 -26.53 12.70 -6.85
N ARG A 174 -25.98 12.56 -8.06
CA ARG A 174 -24.67 13.13 -8.44
C ARG A 174 -24.75 13.90 -9.75
N ASN A 175 -24.01 15.00 -9.83
CA ASN A 175 -23.93 15.81 -11.05
C ASN A 175 -22.88 15.21 -11.98
N MET A 176 -23.17 15.13 -13.29
CA MET A 176 -22.29 14.53 -14.29
C MET A 176 -21.73 15.59 -15.25
N GLY A 177 -20.47 15.98 -15.00
CA GLY A 177 -19.68 16.77 -15.94
C GLY A 177 -20.32 18.08 -16.41
N ARG A 178 -20.01 18.46 -17.65
CA ARG A 178 -20.52 19.68 -18.30
C ARG A 178 -21.79 19.46 -19.12
N SER A 179 -22.28 18.22 -19.21
CA SER A 179 -23.45 17.87 -20.03
C SER A 179 -24.79 18.18 -19.37
N GLY A 180 -24.80 18.83 -18.19
CA GLY A 180 -26.02 19.07 -17.40
C GLY A 180 -26.65 17.82 -16.78
N ALA A 181 -26.13 16.63 -17.09
CA ALA A 181 -26.74 15.36 -16.72
C ALA A 181 -26.63 15.06 -15.21
N ILE A 182 -27.58 14.29 -14.70
CA ILE A 182 -27.66 13.85 -13.30
C ILE A 182 -27.68 12.33 -13.23
N LEU A 183 -26.80 11.74 -12.42
CA LEU A 183 -26.82 10.33 -12.06
C LEU A 183 -27.66 10.14 -10.80
N ILE A 184 -28.67 9.27 -10.87
CA ILE A 184 -29.51 8.89 -9.73
C ILE A 184 -29.26 7.41 -9.44
N ALA A 185 -28.75 7.11 -8.25
CA ALA A 185 -28.57 5.75 -7.76
C ALA A 185 -29.75 5.36 -6.87
N THR A 186 -30.37 4.22 -7.14
CA THR A 186 -31.47 3.63 -6.38
C THR A 186 -30.97 2.42 -5.58
N THR A 187 -31.74 2.01 -4.58
CA THR A 187 -31.41 0.81 -3.77
C THR A 187 -31.80 -0.50 -4.45
N SER A 188 -32.75 -0.48 -5.40
CA SER A 188 -33.27 -1.67 -6.07
C SER A 188 -33.46 -1.48 -7.58
N GLU A 189 -33.51 -2.61 -8.29
CA GLU A 189 -33.81 -2.68 -9.73
C GLU A 189 -35.24 -2.25 -10.05
N ALA A 190 -36.18 -2.60 -9.18
CA ALA A 190 -37.57 -2.16 -9.30
C ALA A 190 -37.65 -0.63 -9.27
N ALA A 191 -37.00 0.01 -8.30
CA ALA A 191 -36.93 1.46 -8.20
C ALA A 191 -36.26 2.11 -9.43
N GLN A 192 -35.21 1.49 -9.97
CA GLN A 192 -34.55 1.94 -11.20
C GLN A 192 -35.50 1.89 -12.40
N THR A 193 -36.25 0.81 -12.55
CA THR A 193 -37.20 0.60 -13.65
C THR A 193 -38.35 1.60 -13.56
N THR A 194 -38.92 1.79 -12.37
CA THR A 194 -39.96 2.80 -12.13
C THR A 194 -39.48 4.20 -12.47
N LEU A 195 -38.25 4.55 -12.07
CA LEU A 195 -37.69 5.87 -12.34
C LEU A 195 -37.37 6.07 -13.84
N LEU A 196 -36.89 5.02 -14.51
CA LEU A 196 -36.62 5.05 -15.95
C LEU A 196 -37.90 5.29 -16.76
N GLN A 197 -39.01 4.70 -16.34
CA GLN A 197 -40.31 4.77 -17.01
C GLN A 197 -41.21 5.91 -16.50
N HIS A 198 -40.72 6.75 -15.58
CA HIS A 198 -41.57 7.75 -14.94
C HIS A 198 -41.99 8.86 -15.93
N PRO A 199 -43.29 9.08 -16.17
CA PRO A 199 -43.75 9.98 -17.22
C PRO A 199 -43.34 11.44 -16.97
N ALA A 200 -43.31 11.89 -15.71
CA ALA A 200 -42.96 13.27 -15.37
C ALA A 200 -41.54 13.68 -15.80
N LEU A 201 -40.59 12.74 -15.92
CA LEU A 201 -39.25 13.07 -16.43
C LEU A 201 -39.29 13.33 -17.94
N THR A 202 -39.99 12.47 -18.68
CA THR A 202 -40.11 12.61 -20.14
C THR A 202 -40.90 13.88 -20.53
N THR A 203 -41.94 14.22 -19.77
CA THR A 203 -42.79 15.40 -20.05
C THR A 203 -42.06 16.73 -19.79
N ASP A 204 -41.10 16.78 -18.86
CA ASP A 204 -40.36 18.00 -18.52
C ASP A 204 -39.12 18.22 -19.41
N GLY A 205 -39.07 17.56 -20.58
CA GLY A 205 -37.94 17.62 -21.50
C GLY A 205 -36.67 17.02 -20.88
N LEU A 206 -36.81 15.95 -20.09
CA LEU A 206 -35.68 15.18 -19.56
C LEU A 206 -35.68 13.78 -20.19
N ARG A 207 -34.52 13.37 -20.71
CA ARG A 207 -34.29 12.03 -21.24
C ARG A 207 -33.65 11.16 -20.18
N THR A 208 -34.24 10.01 -19.89
CA THR A 208 -33.71 9.02 -18.95
C THR A 208 -33.01 7.89 -19.71
N GLU A 209 -31.82 7.51 -19.25
CA GLU A 209 -31.07 6.37 -19.78
C GLU A 209 -30.52 5.53 -18.63
N LEU A 210 -30.31 4.23 -18.85
CA LEU A 210 -29.59 3.40 -17.90
C LEU A 210 -28.13 3.86 -17.80
N ALA A 211 -27.62 3.95 -16.57
CA ALA A 211 -26.23 4.30 -16.36
C ALA A 211 -25.33 3.20 -16.94
N ARG A 212 -24.53 3.56 -17.96
CA ARG A 212 -23.58 2.63 -18.56
C ARG A 212 -22.46 2.32 -17.58
N ARG A 213 -22.16 1.03 -17.43
CA ARG A 213 -21.03 0.53 -16.64
C ARG A 213 -19.80 0.39 -17.54
N ASP A 214 -18.63 0.55 -16.95
CA ASP A 214 -17.37 0.34 -17.66
C ASP A 214 -17.20 -1.15 -17.97
N ARG A 215 -16.62 -1.47 -19.13
CA ARG A 215 -16.25 -2.85 -19.44
C ARG A 215 -14.99 -3.25 -18.67
N PRO A 216 -14.93 -4.49 -18.18
CA PRO A 216 -13.78 -4.97 -17.45
C PRO A 216 -12.56 -5.09 -18.37
N ARG A 217 -11.39 -4.98 -17.76
CA ARG A 217 -10.12 -5.11 -18.47
C ARG A 217 -9.32 -6.26 -17.90
N ILE A 218 -8.62 -6.94 -18.79
CA ILE A 218 -7.67 -7.99 -18.45
C ILE A 218 -6.29 -7.62 -18.97
N LYS A 219 -5.27 -8.11 -18.28
CA LYS A 219 -3.87 -7.99 -18.65
C LYS A 219 -3.36 -9.34 -19.10
N LEU A 220 -2.86 -9.38 -20.33
CA LEU A 220 -2.23 -10.53 -20.96
C LEU A 220 -0.71 -10.33 -20.90
N TYR A 221 -0.02 -11.25 -20.25
CA TYR A 221 1.43 -11.29 -20.18
C TYR A 221 1.99 -12.21 -21.25
N ASP A 222 3.20 -11.92 -21.71
CA ASP A 222 3.99 -12.75 -22.61
C ASP A 222 3.42 -12.87 -24.04
N VAL A 223 2.71 -11.82 -24.48
CA VAL A 223 2.13 -11.72 -25.82
C VAL A 223 3.26 -11.59 -26.87
N PRO A 224 3.24 -12.37 -27.97
CA PRO A 224 4.28 -12.30 -29.00
C PRO A 224 4.60 -10.88 -29.49
N THR A 225 5.89 -10.60 -29.72
CA THR A 225 6.39 -9.26 -30.06
C THR A 225 6.16 -8.89 -31.53
N ASP A 226 5.98 -9.89 -32.37
CA ASP A 226 5.75 -9.80 -33.83
C ASP A 226 4.26 -9.66 -34.20
N MET A 227 3.37 -9.57 -33.21
CA MET A 227 1.93 -9.44 -33.41
C MET A 227 1.42 -8.07 -32.99
N ASP A 228 0.56 -7.50 -33.83
CA ASP A 228 -0.20 -6.30 -33.51
C ASP A 228 -1.48 -6.63 -32.72
N GLY A 229 -2.16 -5.60 -32.20
CA GLY A 229 -3.36 -5.79 -31.39
C GLY A 229 -4.50 -6.50 -32.13
N ALA A 230 -4.61 -6.33 -33.45
CA ALA A 230 -5.64 -6.97 -34.27
C ALA A 230 -5.39 -8.48 -34.41
N ARG A 231 -4.15 -8.87 -34.77
CA ARG A 231 -3.75 -10.28 -34.85
C ARG A 231 -3.82 -10.97 -33.50
N VAL A 232 -3.44 -10.28 -32.42
CA VAL A 232 -3.59 -10.80 -31.05
C VAL A 232 -5.07 -11.09 -30.75
N ALA A 233 -5.97 -10.14 -31.01
CA ALA A 233 -7.40 -10.36 -30.77
C ALA A 233 -7.95 -11.56 -31.58
N GLN A 234 -7.55 -11.69 -32.84
CA GLN A 234 -7.95 -12.81 -33.69
C GLN A 234 -7.42 -14.16 -33.16
N ALA A 235 -6.17 -14.22 -32.72
CA ALA A 235 -5.60 -15.41 -32.10
C ALA A 235 -6.32 -15.79 -30.80
N VAL A 236 -6.64 -14.81 -29.94
CA VAL A 236 -7.43 -15.03 -28.72
C VAL A 236 -8.76 -15.69 -29.07
N ARG A 237 -9.49 -15.19 -30.08
CA ARG A 237 -10.76 -15.81 -30.50
C ARG A 237 -10.54 -17.23 -31.02
N THR A 238 -9.69 -17.39 -32.04
CA THR A 238 -9.54 -18.65 -32.78
C THR A 238 -8.97 -19.78 -31.94
N GLN A 239 -8.05 -19.51 -31.00
CA GLN A 239 -7.40 -20.55 -30.20
C GLN A 239 -8.08 -20.80 -28.84
N ASN A 240 -8.96 -19.92 -28.35
CA ASN A 240 -9.51 -20.01 -26.98
C ASN A 240 -11.04 -19.91 -26.90
N LEU A 241 -11.66 -19.27 -27.89
CA LEU A 241 -13.08 -18.89 -27.91
C LEU A 241 -13.67 -19.09 -29.31
N GLU A 242 -13.33 -20.21 -29.96
CA GLU A 242 -13.72 -20.52 -31.34
C GLU A 242 -15.25 -20.56 -31.51
N ASP A 243 -15.95 -20.95 -30.44
CA ASP A 243 -17.41 -21.01 -30.36
C ASP A 243 -18.10 -19.64 -30.48
N ILE A 244 -17.35 -18.54 -30.32
CA ILE A 244 -17.88 -17.18 -30.50
C ILE A 244 -17.64 -16.72 -31.94
N SER A 245 -18.71 -16.29 -32.61
CA SER A 245 -18.64 -15.72 -33.95
C SER A 245 -17.69 -14.50 -34.00
N GLN A 246 -17.08 -14.23 -35.15
CA GLN A 246 -16.18 -13.09 -35.30
C GLN A 246 -16.89 -11.74 -35.02
N ALA A 247 -18.16 -11.62 -35.43
CA ALA A 247 -18.96 -10.43 -35.20
C ALA A 247 -19.25 -10.20 -33.72
N ASP A 248 -19.68 -11.26 -33.01
CA ASP A 248 -19.96 -11.17 -31.58
C ASP A 248 -18.70 -10.94 -30.77
N PHE A 249 -17.60 -11.59 -31.14
CA PHE A 249 -16.31 -11.40 -30.48
C PHE A 249 -15.80 -9.97 -30.63
N GLY A 250 -15.90 -9.36 -31.81
CA GLY A 250 -15.50 -7.97 -32.04
C GLY A 250 -16.25 -6.96 -31.16
N ASN A 251 -17.52 -7.25 -30.84
CA ASN A 251 -18.31 -6.45 -29.90
C ASN A 251 -17.94 -6.69 -28.44
N GLN A 252 -17.36 -7.85 -28.13
CA GLN A 252 -17.08 -8.32 -26.78
C GLN A 252 -15.61 -8.24 -26.37
N PHE A 253 -14.66 -8.05 -27.28
CA PHE A 253 -13.24 -8.05 -26.96
C PHE A 253 -12.45 -7.10 -27.85
N LYS A 254 -11.58 -6.29 -27.23
CA LYS A 254 -10.73 -5.34 -27.94
C LYS A 254 -9.40 -5.16 -27.20
N ILE A 255 -8.29 -5.24 -27.94
CA ILE A 255 -6.99 -4.79 -27.44
C ILE A 255 -6.97 -3.26 -27.36
N VAL A 256 -6.75 -2.74 -26.16
CA VAL A 256 -6.71 -1.29 -25.87
C VAL A 256 -5.30 -0.76 -26.02
N HIS A 257 -4.32 -1.49 -25.49
CA HIS A 257 -2.92 -1.07 -25.51
C HIS A 257 -2.00 -2.28 -25.44
N THR A 258 -0.89 -2.24 -26.19
CA THR A 258 0.18 -3.21 -26.14
C THR A 258 1.49 -2.47 -25.92
N PHE A 259 2.32 -2.93 -25.00
CA PHE A 259 3.60 -2.32 -24.69
C PHE A 259 4.65 -3.39 -24.38
N PRO A 260 5.93 -3.10 -24.66
CA PRO A 260 7.02 -4.04 -24.37
C PRO A 260 7.19 -4.24 -22.87
N SER A 261 7.47 -5.48 -22.47
CA SER A 261 7.94 -5.81 -21.13
C SER A 261 9.46 -5.64 -21.07
N LYS A 262 9.99 -5.28 -19.90
CA LYS A 262 11.46 -5.23 -19.68
C LYS A 262 12.09 -6.61 -19.52
N ILE A 263 11.28 -7.65 -19.28
CA ILE A 263 11.78 -8.97 -18.88
C ILE A 263 11.52 -10.03 -19.97
N ARG A 264 10.39 -9.94 -20.68
CA ARG A 264 9.92 -10.97 -21.64
C ARG A 264 9.21 -10.31 -22.83
N ASN A 265 8.35 -11.06 -23.52
CA ASN A 265 7.51 -10.59 -24.60
C ASN A 265 6.56 -9.45 -24.18
N ASN A 266 5.74 -8.95 -25.12
CA ASN A 266 4.84 -7.83 -24.89
C ASN A 266 3.80 -8.12 -23.81
N VAL A 267 3.26 -7.04 -23.24
CA VAL A 267 2.08 -7.06 -22.38
C VAL A 267 0.95 -6.35 -23.11
N ALA A 268 -0.22 -6.97 -23.16
CA ALA A 268 -1.42 -6.36 -23.73
C ALA A 268 -2.49 -6.14 -22.66
N ILE A 269 -3.20 -5.02 -22.77
CA ILE A 269 -4.40 -4.72 -22.00
C ILE A 269 -5.58 -4.83 -22.95
N ALA A 270 -6.52 -5.72 -22.61
CA ALA A 270 -7.73 -5.93 -23.37
C ALA A 270 -8.96 -5.48 -22.57
N GLU A 271 -9.88 -4.79 -23.24
CA GLU A 271 -11.23 -4.57 -22.75
C GLU A 271 -12.12 -5.71 -23.25
N CYS A 272 -12.95 -6.27 -22.37
CA CYS A 272 -13.77 -7.43 -22.73
C CYS A 272 -15.16 -7.43 -22.06
N SER A 273 -16.06 -8.29 -22.54
CA SER A 273 -17.36 -8.54 -21.89
C SER A 273 -17.16 -9.34 -20.60
N PRO A 274 -18.10 -9.27 -19.64
CA PRO A 274 -18.07 -10.09 -18.43
C PRO A 274 -17.89 -11.59 -18.71
N ALA A 275 -18.62 -12.10 -19.71
CA ALA A 275 -18.59 -13.51 -20.09
C ALA A 275 -17.22 -13.92 -20.65
N VAL A 276 -16.65 -13.13 -21.57
CA VAL A 276 -15.32 -13.39 -22.13
C VAL A 276 -14.25 -13.31 -21.02
N ARG A 277 -14.32 -12.30 -20.15
CA ARG A 277 -13.43 -12.18 -19.00
C ARG A 277 -13.43 -13.44 -18.14
N GLN A 278 -14.62 -13.89 -17.72
CA GLN A 278 -14.75 -15.05 -16.84
C GLN A 278 -14.16 -16.31 -17.49
N ARG A 279 -14.44 -16.54 -18.77
CA ARG A 279 -13.88 -17.69 -19.51
C ARG A 279 -12.35 -17.64 -19.54
N LEU A 280 -11.77 -16.51 -19.94
CA LEU A 280 -10.31 -16.38 -20.05
C LEU A 280 -9.64 -16.50 -18.66
N LEU A 281 -10.19 -15.87 -17.62
CA LEU A 281 -9.65 -15.99 -16.26
C LEU A 281 -9.75 -17.41 -15.69
N ASN A 282 -10.86 -18.12 -15.95
CA ASN A 282 -11.03 -19.51 -15.51
C ASN A 282 -10.05 -20.46 -16.19
N GLN A 283 -9.67 -20.18 -17.45
CA GLN A 283 -8.61 -20.92 -18.14
C GLN A 283 -7.22 -20.64 -17.53
N GLY A 284 -7.02 -19.46 -16.94
CA GLY A 284 -5.76 -19.02 -16.32
C GLY A 284 -4.64 -18.68 -17.32
N ARG A 285 -4.69 -19.24 -18.53
CA ARG A 285 -3.81 -18.96 -19.66
C ARG A 285 -4.62 -18.81 -20.93
N VAL A 286 -4.15 -17.93 -21.81
CA VAL A 286 -4.70 -17.65 -23.13
C VAL A 286 -3.65 -17.99 -24.17
N TYR A 287 -3.99 -18.86 -25.11
CA TYR A 287 -3.09 -19.26 -26.18
C TYR A 287 -3.09 -18.22 -27.29
N ILE A 288 -1.90 -17.75 -27.66
CA ILE A 288 -1.68 -16.77 -28.73
C ILE A 288 -0.48 -17.24 -29.56
N GLY A 289 -0.76 -17.78 -30.75
CA GLY A 289 0.27 -18.39 -31.59
C GLY A 289 0.84 -19.64 -30.91
N PHE A 290 2.13 -19.60 -30.59
CA PHE A 290 2.85 -20.66 -29.86
C PHE A 290 3.04 -20.34 -28.37
N GLU A 291 2.49 -19.23 -27.88
CA GLU A 291 2.67 -18.76 -26.51
C GLU A 291 1.45 -19.03 -25.64
N ALA A 292 1.68 -19.52 -24.42
CA ALA A 292 0.66 -19.70 -23.39
C ALA A 292 0.68 -18.49 -22.43
N CYS A 293 -0.01 -17.42 -22.83
CA CYS A 293 0.01 -16.11 -22.17
C CYS A 293 -0.75 -16.13 -20.84
N ARG A 294 -0.14 -15.66 -19.75
CA ARG A 294 -0.84 -15.55 -18.46
C ARG A 294 -1.85 -14.42 -18.52
N VAL A 295 -3.07 -14.66 -18.04
CA VAL A 295 -4.13 -13.66 -17.93
C VAL A 295 -4.41 -13.30 -16.48
N MET A 296 -4.61 -12.00 -16.22
CA MET A 296 -5.01 -11.47 -14.92
C MET A 296 -6.02 -10.35 -15.09
N ASP A 297 -6.77 -10.05 -14.05
CA ASP A 297 -7.53 -8.81 -13.98
C ASP A 297 -6.64 -7.58 -14.09
N TYR A 298 -7.18 -6.54 -14.72
CA TYR A 298 -6.53 -5.25 -14.81
C TYR A 298 -7.44 -4.13 -14.38
N ILE A 299 -7.11 -3.54 -13.23
CA ILE A 299 -7.82 -2.41 -12.67
C ILE A 299 -6.81 -1.29 -12.49
N GLN A 300 -7.03 -0.18 -13.17
CA GLN A 300 -6.19 0.99 -13.02
C GLN A 300 -7.03 2.25 -12.92
N VAL A 301 -6.75 3.04 -11.89
CA VAL A 301 -7.28 4.38 -11.73
C VAL A 301 -6.31 5.37 -12.34
N THR A 302 -6.80 6.20 -13.26
CA THR A 302 -6.00 7.29 -13.83
C THR A 302 -5.72 8.34 -12.77
N ARG A 303 -4.43 8.57 -12.47
CA ARG A 303 -3.96 9.70 -11.67
C ARG A 303 -3.47 10.82 -12.59
N CYS A 304 -3.91 12.05 -12.34
CA CYS A 304 -3.42 13.22 -13.04
C CYS A 304 -1.97 13.51 -12.61
N PHE A 305 -1.04 13.57 -13.55
CA PHE A 305 0.37 13.87 -13.23
C PHE A 305 0.63 15.32 -12.82
N ARG A 306 -0.31 16.24 -13.08
CA ARG A 306 -0.24 17.66 -12.67
C ARG A 306 -0.79 17.87 -11.27
N CYS A 307 -2.09 17.67 -11.07
CA CYS A 307 -2.74 17.95 -9.77
C CYS A 307 -2.78 16.76 -8.79
N GLN A 308 -2.28 15.59 -9.19
CA GLN A 308 -2.33 14.33 -8.45
C GLN A 308 -3.72 13.73 -8.22
N ALA A 309 -4.81 14.40 -8.59
CA ALA A 309 -6.17 13.88 -8.41
C ALA A 309 -6.45 12.66 -9.30
N TYR A 310 -7.36 11.79 -8.85
CA TYR A 310 -7.83 10.65 -9.62
C TYR A 310 -8.96 11.03 -10.59
N GLY A 311 -9.09 10.27 -11.67
CA GLY A 311 -10.24 10.35 -12.59
C GLY A 311 -10.01 11.13 -13.88
N HIS A 312 -8.85 11.80 -14.05
CA HIS A 312 -8.49 12.44 -15.31
C HIS A 312 -6.98 12.41 -15.56
N PRO A 313 -6.53 12.38 -16.83
CA PRO A 313 -5.12 12.55 -17.18
C PRO A 313 -4.73 14.04 -17.23
N ALA A 314 -3.43 14.32 -17.21
CA ALA A 314 -2.88 15.69 -17.24
C ALA A 314 -3.40 16.55 -18.40
N LYS A 315 -3.65 15.94 -19.57
CA LYS A 315 -4.19 16.62 -20.78
C LYS A 315 -5.52 17.33 -20.52
N TYR A 316 -6.34 16.84 -19.60
CA TYR A 316 -7.66 17.40 -19.27
C TYR A 316 -7.67 18.08 -17.89
N CYS A 317 -6.50 18.37 -17.33
CA CYS A 317 -6.40 19.00 -16.02
C CYS A 317 -6.66 20.51 -16.13
N THR A 318 -7.51 21.02 -15.24
CA THR A 318 -7.85 22.45 -15.14
C THR A 318 -7.15 23.15 -13.98
N ALA A 319 -6.23 22.49 -13.29
CA ALA A 319 -5.46 23.12 -12.21
C ALA A 319 -4.50 24.17 -12.80
N SER A 320 -4.41 25.32 -12.11
CA SER A 320 -3.44 26.37 -12.42
C SER A 320 -2.03 25.86 -12.22
N ASP A 321 -1.79 25.27 -11.06
CA ASP A 321 -0.46 24.91 -10.57
C ASP A 321 -0.26 23.39 -10.54
N ASP A 322 1.00 22.98 -10.70
CA ASP A 322 1.39 21.59 -10.50
C ASP A 322 1.43 21.25 -9.02
N THR A 323 1.17 19.99 -8.70
CA THR A 323 1.22 19.44 -7.35
C THR A 323 2.20 18.28 -7.34
N CYS A 324 3.24 18.37 -6.52
CA CYS A 324 4.26 17.35 -6.44
C CYS A 324 3.68 16.04 -5.89
N SER A 325 3.96 14.92 -6.57
CA SER A 325 3.52 13.60 -6.13
C SER A 325 4.23 13.09 -4.87
N VAL A 326 5.34 13.71 -4.49
CA VAL A 326 6.17 13.33 -3.33
C VAL A 326 5.77 14.12 -2.09
N CYS A 327 5.78 15.45 -2.15
CA CYS A 327 5.59 16.32 -0.97
C CYS A 327 4.37 17.25 -1.04
N THR A 328 3.54 17.18 -2.09
CA THR A 328 2.37 18.08 -2.29
C THR A 328 2.73 19.56 -2.57
N GLY A 329 4.01 19.92 -2.74
CA GLY A 329 4.42 21.29 -3.08
C GLY A 329 4.09 21.73 -4.52
N PRO A 330 4.17 23.04 -4.85
CA PRO A 330 3.81 23.61 -6.15
C PRO A 330 4.93 23.45 -7.20
N HIS A 331 5.30 22.20 -7.50
CA HIS A 331 6.34 21.86 -8.48
C HIS A 331 6.11 20.47 -9.05
N PHE A 332 6.78 20.16 -10.16
CA PHE A 332 6.75 18.81 -10.73
C PHE A 332 7.65 17.86 -9.93
N HIS A 333 7.29 16.58 -9.87
CA HIS A 333 7.99 15.61 -9.01
C HIS A 333 9.50 15.48 -9.30
N THR A 334 9.94 15.79 -10.51
CA THR A 334 11.37 15.80 -10.91
C THR A 334 12.16 16.92 -10.25
N ASP A 335 11.51 17.94 -9.70
CA ASP A 335 12.15 19.09 -9.09
C ASP A 335 11.99 19.08 -7.57
N CYS A 336 11.47 17.97 -7.03
CA CYS A 336 11.20 17.85 -5.61
C CYS A 336 12.50 17.73 -4.80
N PRO A 337 12.73 18.60 -3.79
CA PRO A 337 13.88 18.50 -2.90
C PRO A 337 13.76 17.37 -1.87
N HIS A 338 12.60 16.71 -1.78
CA HIS A 338 12.29 15.71 -0.76
C HIS A 338 12.17 14.28 -1.31
N LYS A 339 12.64 14.01 -2.54
CA LYS A 339 12.53 12.67 -3.17
C LYS A 339 13.15 11.56 -2.33
N ASP A 340 14.28 11.88 -1.71
CA ASP A 340 15.09 10.94 -0.94
C ASP A 340 14.85 11.08 0.57
N ASN A 341 13.85 11.87 0.99
CA ASN A 341 13.46 12.03 2.38
C ASN A 341 12.02 11.53 2.61
N PRO A 342 11.85 10.24 2.96
CA PRO A 342 10.54 9.64 3.22
C PRO A 342 9.71 10.37 4.28
N GLN A 343 10.35 10.99 5.28
CA GLN A 343 9.65 11.71 6.35
C GLN A 343 8.99 13.01 5.87
N ALA A 344 9.47 13.57 4.76
CA ALA A 344 8.89 14.74 4.11
C ALA A 344 7.86 14.37 3.03
N HIS A 345 7.59 13.06 2.84
CA HIS A 345 6.56 12.63 1.90
C HIS A 345 5.17 12.97 2.40
N LYS A 346 4.34 13.47 1.48
CA LYS A 346 2.96 13.84 1.75
C LYS A 346 2.06 13.56 0.55
N CYS A 347 0.94 12.89 0.81
CA CYS A 347 0.00 12.51 -0.22
C CYS A 347 -1.03 13.62 -0.43
N ALA A 348 -1.04 14.19 -1.64
CA ALA A 348 -1.96 15.27 -1.99
C ALA A 348 -3.43 14.81 -1.93
N ASN A 349 -3.71 13.56 -2.31
CA ASN A 349 -5.06 13.00 -2.29
C ASN A 349 -5.56 12.74 -0.87
N CYS A 350 -4.75 12.11 -0.01
CA CYS A 350 -5.13 11.86 1.38
C CYS A 350 -5.29 13.17 2.16
N THR A 351 -4.42 14.15 1.90
CA THR A 351 -4.53 15.51 2.48
C THR A 351 -5.83 16.18 2.06
N ARG A 352 -6.16 16.20 0.76
CA ARG A 352 -7.44 16.75 0.26
C ARG A 352 -8.67 16.02 0.83
N ALA A 353 -8.55 14.72 1.06
CA ALA A 353 -9.59 13.90 1.67
C ALA A 353 -9.64 13.97 3.21
N LYS A 354 -8.77 14.77 3.85
CA LYS A 354 -8.66 14.92 5.31
C LYS A 354 -8.53 13.58 6.04
N LEU A 355 -7.71 12.69 5.48
CA LEU A 355 -7.36 11.42 6.10
C LEU A 355 -6.25 11.61 7.14
N GLU A 356 -6.18 10.70 8.11
CA GLU A 356 -5.15 10.71 9.14
C GLU A 356 -3.77 10.33 8.56
N ASP A 357 -3.70 9.20 7.85
CA ASP A 357 -2.49 8.78 7.14
C ASP A 357 -2.30 9.60 5.85
N THR A 358 -1.39 10.56 5.92
CA THR A 358 -0.96 11.38 4.78
C THR A 358 0.54 11.31 4.50
N GLY A 359 1.32 10.66 5.37
CA GLY A 359 2.79 10.63 5.37
C GLY A 359 3.41 9.69 4.34
N HIS A 360 2.92 9.73 3.10
CA HIS A 360 3.36 8.86 2.01
C HIS A 360 3.26 9.58 0.66
N SER A 361 3.99 9.11 -0.35
CA SER A 361 3.86 9.66 -1.71
C SER A 361 2.48 9.34 -2.31
N SER A 362 1.98 10.22 -3.18
CA SER A 362 0.76 10.00 -3.98
C SER A 362 0.85 8.80 -4.93
N ILE A 363 2.04 8.19 -5.07
CA ILE A 363 2.30 6.99 -5.88
C ILE A 363 2.24 5.71 -5.03
N SER A 364 2.16 5.83 -3.70
CA SER A 364 2.15 4.66 -2.81
C SER A 364 1.00 3.69 -3.13
N VAL A 365 1.32 2.40 -3.24
CA VAL A 365 0.34 1.33 -3.47
C VAL A 365 -0.57 1.11 -2.27
N THR A 366 -0.14 1.51 -1.06
CA THR A 366 -0.92 1.42 0.17
C THR A 366 -1.73 2.68 0.46
N CYS A 367 -1.72 3.67 -0.45
CA CYS A 367 -2.41 4.94 -0.27
C CYS A 367 -3.93 4.72 -0.05
N PRO A 368 -4.53 5.14 1.08
CA PRO A 368 -5.95 4.92 1.32
C PRO A 368 -6.87 5.64 0.32
N ALA A 369 -6.47 6.82 -0.15
CA ALA A 369 -7.21 7.52 -1.20
C ALA A 369 -7.14 6.77 -2.55
N TYR A 370 -6.03 6.09 -2.84
CA TYR A 370 -5.90 5.23 -4.02
C TYR A 370 -6.82 4.01 -3.91
N THR A 371 -6.83 3.33 -2.75
CA THR A 371 -7.72 2.19 -2.48
C THR A 371 -9.19 2.57 -2.66
N ARG A 372 -9.63 3.72 -2.12
CA ARG A 372 -10.99 4.23 -2.32
C ARG A 372 -11.31 4.48 -3.80
N ALA A 373 -10.35 5.01 -4.56
CA ALA A 373 -10.53 5.25 -5.98
C ALA A 373 -10.57 3.95 -6.79
N LEU A 374 -9.78 2.94 -6.41
CA LEU A 374 -9.83 1.59 -6.98
C LEU A 374 -11.20 0.94 -6.73
N ASP A 375 -11.69 0.97 -5.50
CA ASP A 375 -13.02 0.43 -5.14
C ASP A 375 -14.13 1.11 -5.95
N GLN A 376 -14.03 2.42 -6.15
CA GLN A 376 -14.99 3.14 -6.98
C GLN A 376 -14.92 2.71 -8.45
N SER A 377 -13.71 2.49 -8.98
CA SER A 377 -13.53 1.96 -10.34
C SER A 377 -14.12 0.55 -10.46
N ILE A 378 -13.93 -0.30 -9.46
CA ILE A 378 -14.48 -1.66 -9.41
C ILE A 378 -16.01 -1.61 -9.43
N ARG A 379 -16.63 -0.76 -8.60
CA ARG A 379 -18.10 -0.60 -8.53
C ARG A 379 -18.71 -0.17 -9.87
N ARG A 380 -18.04 0.74 -10.58
CA ARG A 380 -18.50 1.25 -11.89
C ARG A 380 -18.31 0.25 -13.03
N THR A 381 -17.43 -0.72 -12.86
CA THR A 381 -17.13 -1.74 -13.88
C THR A 381 -18.13 -2.89 -13.80
N ASP A 382 -18.67 -3.33 -14.94
CA ASP A 382 -19.53 -4.51 -15.01
C ASP A 382 -18.70 -5.79 -15.09
N TYR A 383 -18.54 -6.48 -13.96
CA TYR A 383 -17.89 -7.79 -13.95
C TYR A 383 -18.87 -8.95 -14.19
N GLY A 384 -20.13 -8.67 -14.51
CA GLY A 384 -21.19 -9.68 -14.64
C GLY A 384 -21.90 -9.97 -13.32
N ALA A 385 -22.99 -10.75 -13.40
CA ALA A 385 -23.60 -11.35 -12.22
C ALA A 385 -22.74 -12.53 -11.73
N ARG A 386 -22.78 -12.82 -10.43
CA ARG A 386 -22.22 -14.07 -9.90
C ARG A 386 -23.04 -15.26 -10.35
#